data_AF-A0A8T3N511-F1
#
_entry.id   AF-A0A8T3N511-F1
#
_cell.length_a   1.000
_cell.length_b   1.000
_cell.length_c   1.000
_cell.angle_alpha   90.00
_cell.angle_beta   90.00
_cell.angle_gamma   90.00
#
_symmetry.space_group_name_H-M   'P 1'
#
loop_
_entity.id
_entity.type
_entity.pdbx_description
1 polymer ?
#
loop_
_entity_poly.entity_id
_entity_poly.type
_entity_poly.pdbx_seq_one_letter_code
_entity_poly.pdbx_strand_id
1 'polypeptide(L)'
;MHHNTHTHPYLSAQVGNDIVINAPAPEDLTATQTSYLELRLVVTDADGLQTTVIRNVRPKRVLIRFATYPPELLLKVDGKCMRSPRVLTSWWGYPIRVDAPDQTDADGRRWVFQAWSDGRARNHVIVTPAALRGYRATFR
;
A
#
# COMPACT_ATOMS: atom_id res chain seq x y z
N MET A 1 -4.90 -13.70 -9.38
CA MET A 1 -4.28 -12.52 -8.75
C MET A 1 -2.84 -12.49 -9.20
N HIS A 2 -2.42 -11.37 -9.76
CA HIS A 2 -1.03 -11.14 -10.14
C HIS A 2 -0.37 -10.31 -9.03
N HIS A 3 0.81 -10.73 -8.58
CA HIS A 3 1.66 -9.92 -7.72
C HIS A 3 3.14 -10.12 -8.10
N ASN A 4 3.91 -9.03 -8.18
CA ASN A 4 5.33 -9.04 -8.56
C ASN A 4 5.61 -9.94 -9.78
N THR A 5 6.18 -11.13 -9.56
CA THR A 5 6.58 -12.08 -10.61
C THR A 5 5.75 -13.35 -10.68
N HIS A 6 4.71 -13.52 -9.85
CA HIS A 6 3.87 -14.73 -9.87
C HIS A 6 2.38 -14.48 -9.68
N THR A 7 1.60 -15.57 -9.72
CA THR A 7 0.14 -15.51 -9.63
C THR A 7 -0.42 -16.52 -8.64
N HIS A 8 -1.57 -16.17 -8.04
CA HIS A 8 -2.38 -17.09 -7.24
C HIS A 8 -3.82 -17.13 -7.76
N PRO A 9 -4.46 -18.31 -7.80
CA PRO A 9 -5.92 -18.39 -7.87
C PRO A 9 -6.53 -17.61 -6.71
N TYR A 10 -7.49 -16.73 -6.99
CA TYR A 10 -8.12 -15.91 -5.96
C TYR A 10 -9.53 -16.38 -5.62
N LEU A 11 -10.34 -16.60 -6.65
CA LEU A 11 -11.72 -17.07 -6.53
C LEU A 11 -11.88 -18.27 -7.46
N SER A 12 -12.59 -19.30 -7.00
CA SER A 12 -13.05 -20.39 -7.87
C SER A 12 -14.07 -19.86 -8.89
N ALA A 13 -14.29 -20.61 -9.98
CA ALA A 13 -15.32 -20.26 -10.94
C ALA A 13 -16.69 -20.13 -10.24
N GLN A 14 -17.41 -19.06 -10.56
CA GLN A 14 -18.77 -18.78 -10.08
C GLN A 14 -19.69 -18.68 -11.30
N VAL A 15 -20.95 -19.09 -11.15
CA VAL A 15 -21.98 -19.05 -12.21
C VAL A 15 -23.02 -18.00 -11.86
N GLY A 16 -23.42 -17.21 -12.86
CA GLY A 16 -24.47 -16.20 -12.72
C GLY A 16 -23.98 -14.77 -12.96
N ASN A 17 -24.86 -13.81 -12.67
CA ASN A 17 -24.64 -12.37 -12.78
C ASN A 17 -24.42 -11.72 -11.40
N ASP A 18 -23.94 -10.48 -11.42
CA ASP A 18 -23.75 -9.64 -10.22
C ASP A 18 -22.84 -10.26 -9.13
N ILE A 19 -21.85 -11.03 -9.58
CA ILE A 19 -20.86 -11.66 -8.70
C ILE A 19 -20.04 -10.58 -7.99
N VAL A 20 -20.13 -10.55 -6.67
CA VAL A 20 -19.34 -9.65 -5.82
C VAL A 20 -17.93 -10.20 -5.66
N ILE A 21 -16.92 -9.38 -6.02
CA ILE A 21 -15.51 -9.71 -5.85
C ILE A 21 -14.91 -8.75 -4.82
N ASN A 22 -14.74 -9.24 -3.60
CA ASN A 22 -13.97 -8.53 -2.58
C ASN A 22 -12.49 -8.67 -2.95
N ALA A 23 -11.81 -7.62 -3.38
CA ALA A 23 -10.39 -7.72 -3.73
C ALA A 23 -9.52 -7.83 -2.45
N PRO A 24 -8.44 -8.64 -2.47
CA PRO A 24 -7.55 -8.75 -1.32
C PRO A 24 -6.72 -7.47 -1.16
N ALA A 25 -6.29 -7.21 0.08
CA ALA A 25 -5.26 -6.21 0.36
C ALA A 25 -3.91 -6.61 -0.27
N PRO A 26 -3.00 -5.66 -0.53
CA PRO A 26 -1.66 -6.00 -0.96
C PRO A 26 -0.91 -6.67 0.20
N GLU A 27 -0.01 -7.60 -0.11
CA GLU A 27 0.83 -8.29 0.89
C GLU A 27 1.77 -7.33 1.61
N ASP A 28 2.27 -6.32 0.90
CA ASP A 28 3.09 -5.24 1.43
C ASP A 28 3.08 -4.00 0.51
N LEU A 29 3.82 -2.96 0.89
CA LEU A 29 3.93 -1.73 0.09
C LEU A 29 4.59 -1.92 -1.28
N THR A 30 5.41 -2.95 -1.49
CA THR A 30 6.02 -3.20 -2.80
C THR A 30 5.01 -3.78 -3.77
N ALA A 31 4.16 -4.70 -3.29
CA ALA A 31 3.06 -5.28 -4.05
C ALA A 31 2.03 -4.24 -4.51
N THR A 32 1.96 -3.08 -3.87
CA THR A 32 1.07 -1.99 -4.29
C THR A 32 1.39 -1.44 -5.69
N GLN A 33 2.62 -1.66 -6.18
CA GLN A 33 3.06 -1.11 -7.46
C GLN A 33 2.63 -1.96 -8.65
N THR A 34 2.61 -3.29 -8.46
CA THR A 34 2.51 -4.28 -9.53
C THR A 34 1.24 -5.12 -9.47
N SER A 35 0.58 -5.23 -8.31
CA SER A 35 -0.50 -6.21 -8.14
C SER A 35 -1.83 -5.77 -8.75
N TYR A 36 -2.54 -6.74 -9.34
CA TYR A 36 -3.86 -6.56 -9.91
C TYR A 36 -4.65 -7.87 -9.95
N LEU A 37 -5.97 -7.77 -10.10
CA LEU A 37 -6.83 -8.92 -10.37
C LEU A 37 -7.00 -9.10 -11.88
N GLU A 38 -6.83 -10.33 -12.35
CA GLU A 38 -7.25 -10.73 -13.69
C GLU A 38 -8.56 -11.50 -13.54
N LEU A 39 -9.61 -10.99 -14.20
CA LEU A 39 -10.92 -11.59 -14.25
C LEU A 39 -11.08 -12.30 -15.58
N ARG A 40 -11.50 -13.57 -15.52
CA ARG A 40 -11.82 -14.40 -16.67
C ARG A 40 -13.31 -14.72 -16.63
N LEU A 41 -14.05 -14.23 -17.60
CA LEU A 41 -15.47 -14.52 -17.78
C LEU A 41 -15.60 -15.54 -18.92
N VAL A 42 -16.17 -16.70 -18.62
CA VAL A 42 -16.49 -17.72 -19.63
C VAL A 42 -17.99 -17.72 -19.85
N VAL A 43 -18.43 -17.51 -21.08
CA VAL A 43 -19.83 -17.60 -21.49
C VAL A 43 -19.98 -18.83 -22.36
N THR A 44 -20.93 -19.68 -22.03
CA THR A 44 -21.29 -20.87 -22.82
C THR A 44 -22.67 -20.64 -23.42
N ASP A 45 -22.82 -20.81 -24.72
CA ASP A 45 -24.14 -20.75 -25.37
C ASP A 45 -24.88 -22.10 -25.29
N ALA A 46 -26.09 -22.15 -25.89
CA ALA A 46 -26.94 -23.33 -25.86
C ALA A 46 -26.33 -24.54 -26.60
N ASP A 47 -25.44 -24.29 -27.57
CA ASP A 47 -24.76 -25.32 -28.36
C ASP A 47 -23.44 -25.78 -27.70
N GLY A 48 -23.10 -25.21 -26.54
CA GLY A 48 -21.91 -25.54 -25.77
C GLY A 48 -20.65 -24.78 -26.21
N LEU A 49 -20.76 -23.83 -27.14
CA LEU A 49 -19.63 -23.02 -27.57
C LEU A 49 -19.25 -22.03 -26.47
N GLN A 50 -17.96 -21.92 -26.19
CA GLN A 50 -17.45 -21.03 -25.15
C GLN A 50 -16.70 -19.83 -25.72
N THR A 51 -16.94 -18.66 -25.13
CA THR A 51 -16.12 -17.47 -25.29
C THR A 51 -15.55 -17.05 -23.95
N THR A 52 -14.26 -16.70 -23.94
CA THR A 52 -13.60 -16.15 -22.75
C THR A 52 -13.27 -14.67 -22.94
N VAL A 53 -13.68 -13.83 -22.00
CA VAL A 53 -13.27 -12.43 -21.90
C VAL A 53 -12.35 -12.26 -20.70
N ILE A 54 -11.21 -11.60 -20.92
CA ILE A 54 -10.24 -11.29 -19.87
C ILE A 54 -10.23 -9.78 -19.59
N ARG A 55 -10.25 -9.41 -18.30
CA ARG A 55 -10.17 -8.02 -17.83
C ARG A 55 -9.26 -7.90 -16.63
N ASN A 56 -8.40 -6.89 -16.64
CA ASN A 56 -7.54 -6.56 -15.50
C ASN A 56 -8.17 -5.43 -14.67
N VAL A 57 -8.34 -5.67 -13.37
CA VAL A 57 -8.84 -4.70 -12.39
C VAL A 57 -7.68 -4.28 -11.49
N ARG A 58 -7.39 -2.98 -11.49
CA ARG A 58 -6.28 -2.39 -10.74
C ARG A 58 -6.79 -1.58 -9.55
N PRO A 59 -6.13 -1.67 -8.38
CA PRO A 59 -6.44 -0.82 -7.24
C PRO A 59 -6.12 0.65 -7.51
N LYS A 60 -6.82 1.54 -6.79
CA LYS A 60 -6.54 2.98 -6.83
C LYS A 60 -5.22 3.27 -6.09
N ARG A 61 -4.15 3.49 -6.86
CA ARG A 61 -2.84 3.85 -6.33
C ARG A 61 -2.78 5.31 -5.90
N VAL A 62 -2.11 5.58 -4.79
CA VAL A 62 -1.94 6.91 -4.20
C VAL A 62 -0.49 7.06 -3.74
N LEU A 63 0.10 8.24 -3.97
CA LEU A 63 1.44 8.57 -3.51
C LEU A 63 1.40 9.14 -2.10
N ILE A 64 2.25 8.64 -1.22
CA ILE A 64 2.42 9.14 0.15
C ILE A 64 3.85 9.61 0.34
N ARG A 65 4.02 10.86 0.78
CA ARG A 65 5.32 11.45 1.05
C ARG A 65 5.60 11.43 2.56
N PHE A 66 6.73 10.88 2.94
CA PHE A 66 7.24 10.93 4.31
C PHE A 66 8.47 11.82 4.37
N ALA A 67 8.55 12.65 5.41
CA ALA A 67 9.66 13.54 5.68
C ALA A 67 9.94 13.62 7.19
N THR A 68 11.14 14.06 7.54
CA THR A 68 11.55 14.38 8.89
C THR A 68 12.06 15.81 8.97
N TYR A 69 12.05 16.38 10.16
CA TYR A 69 12.77 17.59 10.47
C TYR A 69 13.61 17.37 11.73
N PRO A 70 14.95 17.44 11.66
CA PRO A 70 15.76 17.62 10.44
C PRO A 70 15.59 16.50 9.39
N PRO A 71 15.94 16.75 8.11
CA PRO A 71 15.90 15.70 7.07
C PRO A 71 16.91 14.58 7.35
N GLU A 72 16.87 13.49 6.56
CA GLU A 72 17.78 12.32 6.64
C GLU A 72 17.67 11.44 7.89
N LEU A 73 16.73 11.76 8.80
CA LEU A 73 16.38 10.89 9.93
C LEU A 73 15.54 9.69 9.48
N LEU A 74 15.64 8.62 10.26
CA LEU A 74 14.98 7.35 10.01
C LEU A 74 13.53 7.36 10.46
N LEU A 75 12.68 6.76 9.63
CA LEU A 75 11.32 6.37 9.92
C LEU A 75 11.17 4.86 9.69
N LYS A 76 10.27 4.22 10.43
CA LYS A 76 9.81 2.85 10.13
C LYS A 76 8.43 2.93 9.50
N VAL A 77 8.28 2.38 8.30
CA VAL A 77 7.01 2.34 7.57
C VAL A 77 6.72 0.88 7.21
N ASP A 78 5.62 0.33 7.71
CA ASP A 78 5.29 -1.10 7.69
C ASP A 78 6.46 -2.01 8.09
N GLY A 79 7.14 -1.63 9.19
CA GLY A 79 8.29 -2.36 9.74
C GLY A 79 9.61 -2.17 8.97
N LYS A 80 9.59 -1.53 7.79
CA LYS A 80 10.80 -1.26 7.00
C LYS A 80 11.41 0.08 7.39
N CYS A 81 12.70 0.10 7.72
CA CYS A 81 13.44 1.33 7.98
C CYS A 81 13.68 2.10 6.67
N MET A 82 13.44 3.41 6.70
CA MET A 82 13.71 4.30 5.58
C MET A 82 14.23 5.65 6.06
N ARG A 83 15.27 6.15 5.39
CA ARG A 83 15.67 7.57 5.51
C ARG A 83 14.70 8.44 4.74
N SER A 84 14.36 9.58 5.33
CA SER A 84 13.49 10.59 4.73
C SER A 84 14.31 11.71 4.06
N PRO A 85 13.79 12.40 3.03
CA PRO A 85 12.44 12.27 2.51
C PRO A 85 12.28 11.07 1.56
N ARG A 86 11.11 10.43 1.57
CA ARG A 86 10.74 9.41 0.57
C ARG A 86 9.29 9.53 0.15
N VAL A 87 9.04 9.11 -1.08
CA VAL A 87 7.69 8.93 -1.63
C VAL A 87 7.46 7.45 -1.84
N LEU A 88 6.32 6.96 -1.36
CA LEU A 88 5.89 5.57 -1.50
C LEU A 88 4.58 5.52 -2.29
N THR A 89 4.40 4.44 -3.04
CA THR A 89 3.09 4.09 -3.61
C THR A 89 2.33 3.26 -2.58
N SER A 90 1.03 3.53 -2.44
CA SER A 90 0.11 2.73 -1.63
C SER A 90 -1.25 2.64 -2.34
N TRP A 91 -2.18 1.85 -1.80
CA TRP A 91 -3.56 1.78 -2.29
C TRP A 91 -4.49 2.60 -1.39
N TRP A 92 -5.46 3.29 -1.97
CA TRP A 92 -6.48 4.00 -1.19
C TRP A 92 -7.14 3.06 -0.17
N GLY A 93 -7.24 3.50 1.09
CA GLY A 93 -7.81 2.72 2.18
C GLY A 93 -6.83 1.73 2.83
N TYR A 94 -5.63 1.54 2.27
CA TYR A 94 -4.64 0.64 2.85
C TYR A 94 -4.07 1.20 4.17
N PRO A 95 -4.07 0.42 5.27
CA PRO A 95 -3.46 0.84 6.52
C PRO A 95 -1.94 0.68 6.48
N ILE A 96 -1.21 1.75 6.80
CA ILE A 96 0.24 1.79 6.91
C ILE A 96 0.61 2.06 8.36
N ARG A 97 1.37 1.15 8.98
CA ARG A 97 1.96 1.39 10.30
C ARG A 97 3.18 2.29 10.15
N VAL A 98 3.23 3.38 10.91
CA VAL A 98 4.38 4.28 10.94
C VAL A 98 4.91 4.41 12.34
N ASP A 99 6.23 4.50 12.48
CA ASP A 99 6.93 4.79 13.72
C ASP A 99 8.11 5.74 13.42
N ALA A 100 8.24 6.76 14.25
CA ALA A 100 9.34 7.72 14.23
C ALA A 100 10.19 7.54 15.49
N PRO A 101 10.98 6.46 15.61
CA PRO A 101 11.70 6.16 16.85
C PRO A 101 12.74 7.22 17.16
N ASP A 102 12.99 7.43 18.46
CA ASP A 102 14.17 8.14 18.93
C ASP A 102 15.42 7.48 18.35
N GLN A 103 16.41 8.28 17.98
CA GLN A 103 17.59 7.81 17.28
C GLN A 103 18.82 8.63 17.62
N THR A 104 19.99 8.09 17.30
CA THR A 104 21.27 8.79 17.41
C THR A 104 21.89 8.78 16.01
N ASP A 105 22.36 9.93 15.55
CA ASP A 105 23.05 10.04 14.26
C ASP A 105 24.52 9.57 14.34
N ALA A 106 25.21 9.63 13.21
CA ALA A 106 26.61 9.17 13.10
C ALA A 106 27.58 10.02 13.93
N ASP A 107 27.20 11.26 14.26
CA ASP A 107 27.99 12.18 15.08
C ASP A 107 27.69 12.04 16.59
N GLY A 108 26.84 11.08 16.95
CA GLY A 108 26.46 10.81 18.35
C GLY A 108 25.37 11.73 18.89
N ARG A 109 24.77 12.58 18.05
CA ARG A 109 23.69 13.47 18.47
C ARG A 109 22.37 12.70 18.56
N ARG A 110 21.72 12.82 19.72
CA ARG A 110 20.42 12.21 19.99
C ARG A 110 19.29 13.08 19.43
N TRP A 111 18.39 12.45 18.69
CA TRP A 111 17.16 13.00 18.14
C TRP A 111 15.96 12.35 18.81
N VAL A 112 15.13 13.14 19.47
CA VAL A 112 13.94 12.65 20.19
C VAL A 112 12.70 13.08 19.42
N PHE A 113 11.77 12.14 19.20
CA PHE A 113 10.51 12.44 18.53
C PHE A 113 9.73 13.51 19.30
N GLN A 114 9.24 14.50 18.57
CA GLN A 114 8.42 15.58 19.10
C GLN A 114 6.96 15.45 18.65
N ALA A 115 6.72 15.40 17.34
CA ALA A 115 5.36 15.34 16.81
C ALA A 115 5.33 14.92 15.33
N TRP A 116 4.23 14.28 14.92
CA TRP A 116 3.87 14.15 13.52
C TRP A 116 3.02 15.35 13.07
N SER A 117 3.07 15.68 11.78
CA SER A 117 2.25 16.74 11.18
C SER A 117 0.74 16.46 11.18
N ASP A 118 0.33 15.21 11.44
CA ASP A 118 -1.06 14.81 11.61
C ASP A 118 -1.50 14.79 13.09
N GLY A 119 -0.63 15.23 14.01
CA GLY A 119 -0.92 15.33 15.44
C GLY A 119 -1.05 13.99 16.16
N ARG A 120 -0.67 12.87 15.52
CA ARG A 120 -0.79 11.54 16.12
C ARG A 120 0.46 11.12 16.90
N ALA A 121 0.31 10.01 17.63
CA ALA A 121 1.36 9.41 18.43
C ALA A 121 2.59 9.04 17.60
N ARG A 122 3.76 8.85 18.24
CA ARG A 122 5.01 8.48 17.55
C ARG A 122 4.85 7.26 16.64
N ASN A 123 4.17 6.24 17.16
CA ASN A 123 3.78 5.03 16.45
C ASN A 123 2.27 5.02 16.30
N HIS A 124 1.78 4.97 15.06
CA HIS A 124 0.36 4.93 14.75
C HIS A 124 0.09 4.35 13.37
N VAL A 125 -1.19 4.22 13.04
CA VAL A 125 -1.65 3.80 11.71
C VAL A 125 -2.12 5.01 10.92
N ILE A 126 -1.64 5.11 9.69
CA ILE A 126 -2.13 6.01 8.65
C ILE A 126 -2.98 5.17 7.70
N VAL A 127 -4.21 5.60 7.44
CA VAL A 127 -5.00 5.03 6.34
C VAL A 127 -4.71 5.86 5.10
N THR A 128 -4.24 5.22 4.04
CA THR A 128 -3.90 5.89 2.77
C THR A 128 -5.11 6.67 2.26
N PRO A 129 -5.04 8.01 2.17
CA PRO A 129 -6.14 8.86 1.74
C PRO A 129 -6.44 8.69 0.24
N ALA A 130 -7.52 9.32 -0.24
CA ALA A 130 -7.96 9.21 -1.63
C ALA A 130 -7.09 9.97 -2.65
N ALA A 131 -6.18 10.82 -2.17
CA ALA A 131 -5.29 11.68 -2.95
C ALA A 131 -3.92 11.79 -2.26
N LEU A 132 -2.93 12.32 -2.98
CA LEU A 132 -1.56 12.47 -2.47
C LEU A 132 -1.53 13.19 -1.12
N ARG A 133 -0.77 12.64 -0.15
CA ARG A 133 -0.62 13.25 1.17
C ARG A 133 0.81 13.15 1.68
N GLY A 134 1.25 14.21 2.37
CA GLY A 134 2.52 14.26 3.08
C GLY A 134 2.36 14.08 4.59
N TYR A 135 3.29 13.36 5.21
CA TYR A 135 3.45 13.21 6.66
C TYR A 135 4.86 13.58 7.05
N ARG A 136 5.01 14.45 8.05
CA ARG A 136 6.31 14.91 8.55
C ARG A 136 6.44 14.59 10.04
N ALA A 137 7.51 13.89 10.43
CA ALA A 137 7.89 13.75 11.84
C ALA A 137 8.90 14.85 12.20
N THR A 138 8.71 15.48 13.35
CA THR A 138 9.62 16.50 13.88
C THR A 138 10.37 15.92 15.07
N PHE A 139 11.67 16.17 15.12
CA PHE A 139 12.57 15.75 16.18
C PHE A 139 13.25 16.96 16.80
N ARG A 140 13.70 16.81 18.05
CA ARG A 140 14.50 17.80 18.78
C ARG A 140 15.81 17.21 19.24
#